data_AF-A0A2V7VDV7-F1
#
_entry.id   AF-A0A2V7VDV7-F1
#
_cell.length_a   1.000
_cell.length_b   1.000
_cell.length_c   1.000
_cell.angle_alpha   90.00
_cell.angle_beta   90.00
_cell.angle_gamma   90.00
#
_symmetry.space_group_name_H-M   'P 1'
#
loop_
_entity.id
_entity.type
_entity.pdbx_description
1 polymer ?
#
loop_
_entity_poly.entity_id
_entity_poly.type
_entity_poly.pdbx_seq_one_letter_code
_entity_poly.pdbx_strand_id
1 'polypeptide(L)'
;LRERFDLILYPDTGRSLKDIATGIDPKFRPLAYTKTPEFPSHGSPSSSPDITGGFTWRGLQNLDEFVRQGGVLVTLGGASAVPLDGGIAREVRHATVKSVYNPGSELRARFRRPDHPLAYGYREKTVAFREDRPLYAVRRSEEGRVVMQWGTRIPRDDDESGEQGKDRRTTRWW
;
A
#
# COMPACT_ATOMS: atom_id res chain seq x y z
N LEU A 1 -6.25 -20.88 -4.32
CA LEU A 1 -5.28 -20.25 -3.39
C LEU A 1 -5.67 -20.47 -1.93
N ARG A 2 -6.93 -20.25 -1.56
CA ARG A 2 -7.38 -20.34 -0.18
C ARG A 2 -7.18 -21.71 0.48
N GLU A 3 -7.25 -22.80 -0.28
CA GLU A 3 -6.97 -24.17 0.22
C GLU A 3 -5.56 -24.35 0.82
N ARG A 4 -4.60 -23.47 0.46
CA ARG A 4 -3.20 -23.61 0.86
C ARG A 4 -2.68 -22.49 1.74
N PHE A 5 -3.27 -21.30 1.64
CA PHE A 5 -2.79 -20.11 2.33
C PHE A 5 -3.95 -19.41 3.01
N ASP A 6 -3.73 -18.91 4.22
CA ASP A 6 -4.65 -17.99 4.91
C ASP A 6 -4.28 -16.53 4.64
N LEU A 7 -2.98 -16.28 4.46
CA LEU A 7 -2.40 -14.96 4.25
C LEU A 7 -1.43 -14.98 3.08
N ILE A 8 -1.50 -13.94 2.25
CA ILE A 8 -0.53 -13.65 1.21
C ILE A 8 0.09 -12.28 1.52
N LEU A 9 1.41 -12.26 1.73
CA LEU A 9 2.20 -11.04 1.84
C LEU A 9 2.85 -10.75 0.48
N TYR A 10 2.52 -9.60 -0.10
CA TYR A 10 3.13 -9.13 -1.32
C TYR A 10 4.10 -7.98 -0.99
N PRO A 11 5.42 -8.20 -1.19
CA PRO A 11 6.43 -7.25 -0.76
C PRO A 11 6.36 -5.99 -1.61
N ASP A 12 7.02 -4.95 -1.11
CA ASP A 12 7.11 -3.69 -1.82
C ASP A 12 7.75 -3.83 -3.21
N THR A 13 7.21 -3.11 -4.18
CA THR A 13 7.77 -3.01 -5.52
C THR A 13 7.63 -1.56 -6.01
N GLY A 14 8.61 -1.07 -6.76
CA GLY A 14 8.53 0.24 -7.44
C GLY A 14 7.84 0.18 -8.80
N ARG A 15 6.95 -0.79 -9.04
CA ARG A 15 6.38 -1.10 -10.36
C ARG A 15 4.87 -0.80 -10.40
N SER A 16 4.37 -0.43 -11.57
CA SER A 16 2.92 -0.29 -11.81
C SER A 16 2.24 -1.66 -11.80
N LEU A 17 0.91 -1.72 -11.59
CA LEU A 17 0.16 -2.97 -11.73
C LEU A 17 0.42 -3.66 -13.07
N LYS A 18 0.46 -2.90 -14.17
CA LYS A 18 0.77 -3.44 -15.50
C LYS A 18 2.12 -4.15 -15.50
N ASP A 19 3.17 -3.50 -15.01
CA ASP A 19 4.53 -4.06 -15.00
C ASP A 19 4.67 -5.25 -14.05
N ILE A 20 3.92 -5.25 -12.95
CA ILE A 20 3.83 -6.37 -12.02
C ILE A 20 3.15 -7.56 -12.69
N ALA A 21 2.02 -7.34 -13.36
CA ALA A 21 1.24 -8.41 -14.00
C ALA A 21 1.94 -8.95 -15.24
N THR A 22 2.42 -8.09 -16.14
CA THR A 22 3.06 -8.53 -17.38
C THR A 22 4.49 -8.99 -17.17
N GLY A 23 5.24 -8.32 -16.28
CA GLY A 23 6.66 -8.57 -16.04
C GLY A 23 7.57 -8.31 -17.25
N ILE A 24 8.58 -9.15 -17.42
CA ILE A 24 9.54 -9.17 -18.55
C ILE A 24 8.83 -9.39 -19.91
N ASP A 25 9.45 -9.12 -21.06
CA ASP A 25 8.83 -9.48 -22.35
C ASP A 25 8.85 -11.02 -22.55
N PRO A 26 7.73 -11.66 -22.97
CA PRO A 26 7.67 -13.08 -23.34
C PRO A 26 8.82 -13.57 -24.23
N LYS A 27 9.30 -12.74 -25.17
CA LYS A 27 10.36 -13.13 -26.12
C LYS A 27 11.71 -13.45 -25.46
N PHE A 28 11.91 -12.98 -24.23
CA PHE A 28 13.16 -13.20 -23.50
C PHE A 28 13.07 -14.34 -22.50
N ARG A 29 11.92 -15.01 -22.33
CA ARG A 29 11.69 -15.99 -21.26
C ARG A 29 11.73 -17.45 -21.75
N PRO A 30 12.05 -18.42 -20.87
CA PRO A 30 12.46 -18.25 -19.48
C PRO A 30 13.89 -17.70 -19.34
N LEU A 31 14.15 -16.87 -18.31
CA LEU A 31 15.47 -16.33 -18.01
C LEU A 31 16.05 -16.98 -16.75
N ALA A 32 17.15 -17.71 -16.90
CA ALA A 32 17.89 -18.22 -15.76
C ALA A 32 18.68 -17.08 -15.09
N TYR A 33 18.47 -16.91 -13.78
CA TYR A 33 19.30 -16.09 -12.90
C TYR A 33 20.03 -17.01 -11.91
N THR A 34 21.08 -17.66 -12.41
CA THR A 34 21.92 -18.62 -11.68
C THR A 34 23.41 -18.33 -11.90
N LYS A 35 24.26 -18.81 -10.99
CA LYS A 35 25.72 -18.75 -11.19
C LYS A 35 26.13 -19.67 -12.33
N THR A 36 26.96 -19.15 -13.21
CA THR A 36 27.65 -19.88 -14.29
C THR A 36 29.12 -19.45 -14.30
N PRO A 37 30.02 -20.21 -14.95
CA PRO A 37 31.40 -19.77 -15.15
C PRO A 37 31.49 -18.39 -15.81
N GLU A 38 30.59 -18.09 -16.74
CA GLU A 38 30.51 -16.82 -17.47
C GLU A 38 29.92 -15.68 -16.61
N PHE A 39 28.98 -16.00 -15.72
CA PHE A 39 28.32 -15.04 -14.83
C PHE A 39 28.43 -15.45 -13.34
N PRO A 40 29.63 -15.37 -12.74
CA PRO A 40 29.88 -15.86 -11.38
C PRO A 40 29.21 -15.02 -10.28
N SER A 41 28.83 -13.78 -10.59
CA SER A 41 28.16 -12.85 -9.68
C SER A 41 26.65 -12.98 -9.63
N HIS A 42 26.02 -13.78 -10.50
CA HIS A 42 24.57 -13.99 -10.51
C HIS A 42 24.09 -14.91 -9.37
N GLY A 43 22.78 -15.02 -9.20
CA GLY A 43 22.16 -16.02 -8.32
C GLY A 43 22.42 -15.82 -6.81
N SER A 44 22.74 -14.60 -6.38
CA SER A 44 22.94 -14.24 -4.98
C SER A 44 22.36 -12.84 -4.71
N PRO A 45 21.61 -12.60 -3.61
CA PRO A 45 21.26 -13.55 -2.55
C PRO A 45 20.13 -14.53 -2.89
N SER A 46 19.46 -14.35 -4.03
CA SER A 46 18.40 -15.25 -4.53
C SER A 46 18.71 -15.68 -5.95
N SER A 47 18.28 -16.89 -6.32
CA SER A 47 18.43 -17.44 -7.66
C SER A 47 17.11 -17.99 -8.19
N SER A 48 17.00 -18.12 -9.50
CA SER A 48 15.86 -18.78 -10.15
C SER A 48 16.33 -19.39 -11.46
N PRO A 49 16.04 -20.68 -11.72
CA PRO A 49 16.40 -21.32 -12.98
C PRO A 49 15.54 -20.83 -14.16
N ASP A 50 14.35 -20.27 -13.88
CA ASP A 50 13.30 -20.04 -14.86
C ASP A 50 12.44 -18.81 -14.54
N ILE A 51 13.00 -17.61 -14.64
CA ILE A 51 12.20 -16.39 -14.50
C ILE A 51 11.26 -16.28 -15.70
N THR A 52 9.97 -16.56 -15.47
CA THR A 52 8.90 -16.61 -16.47
C THR A 52 8.04 -15.34 -16.52
N GLY A 53 8.30 -14.35 -15.65
CA GLY A 53 7.62 -13.07 -15.71
C GLY A 53 6.81 -12.65 -14.50
N GLY A 54 5.82 -11.79 -14.77
CA GLY A 54 4.82 -11.37 -13.79
C GLY A 54 3.75 -12.44 -13.60
N PHE A 55 2.92 -12.28 -12.56
CA PHE A 55 1.87 -13.26 -12.24
C PHE A 55 0.68 -13.23 -13.21
N THR A 56 0.68 -12.34 -14.20
CA THR A 56 -0.35 -12.16 -15.24
C THR A 56 -1.71 -11.67 -14.73
N TRP A 57 -2.62 -11.31 -15.63
CA TRP A 57 -3.99 -10.95 -15.27
C TRP A 57 -4.74 -12.12 -14.61
N ARG A 58 -4.42 -13.36 -14.97
CA ARG A 58 -4.98 -14.55 -14.32
C ARG A 58 -4.51 -14.65 -12.86
N GLY A 59 -3.27 -14.28 -12.57
CA GLY A 59 -2.78 -14.22 -11.18
C GLY A 59 -3.49 -13.14 -10.38
N LEU A 60 -3.78 -11.99 -10.99
CA LEU A 60 -4.61 -10.95 -10.35
C LEU A 60 -6.00 -11.48 -10.01
N GLN A 61 -6.66 -12.16 -10.95
CA GLN A 61 -7.97 -12.77 -10.71
C GLN A 61 -7.93 -13.80 -9.58
N ASN A 62 -6.88 -14.62 -9.51
CA ASN A 62 -6.70 -15.57 -8.40
C ASN A 62 -6.56 -14.85 -7.05
N LEU A 63 -5.90 -13.69 -7.01
CA LEU A 63 -5.79 -12.88 -5.79
C LEU A 63 -7.12 -12.24 -5.39
N ASP A 64 -7.91 -11.74 -6.35
CA ASP A 64 -9.27 -11.24 -6.09
C ASP A 64 -10.14 -12.36 -5.48
N GLU A 65 -10.14 -13.55 -6.11
CA GLU A 65 -10.87 -14.71 -5.61
C GLU A 65 -10.39 -15.14 -4.22
N PHE A 66 -9.08 -15.14 -3.98
CA PHE A 66 -8.51 -15.45 -2.66
C PHE A 66 -9.05 -14.52 -1.56
N VAL A 67 -9.09 -13.21 -1.82
CA VAL A 67 -9.61 -12.23 -0.87
C VAL A 67 -11.13 -12.39 -0.68
N ARG A 68 -11.88 -12.63 -1.77
CA ARG A 68 -13.33 -12.88 -1.71
C ARG A 68 -13.69 -14.13 -0.91
N GLN A 69 -12.84 -15.15 -0.93
CA GLN A 69 -12.97 -16.36 -0.12
C GLN A 69 -12.52 -16.18 1.34
N GLY A 70 -12.28 -14.94 1.80
CA GLY A 70 -11.90 -14.63 3.17
C GLY A 70 -10.40 -14.76 3.46
N GLY A 71 -9.57 -14.89 2.42
CA GLY A 71 -8.11 -14.81 2.55
C GLY A 71 -7.63 -13.39 2.86
N VAL A 72 -6.50 -13.28 3.55
CA VAL A 72 -5.91 -11.99 3.93
C VAL A 72 -4.78 -11.62 2.96
N LEU A 73 -4.95 -10.53 2.20
CA LEU A 73 -3.90 -9.98 1.35
C LEU A 73 -3.25 -8.77 2.02
N VAL A 74 -1.94 -8.84 2.27
CA VAL A 74 -1.13 -7.74 2.82
C VAL A 74 -0.18 -7.26 1.74
N THR A 75 -0.27 -5.99 1.36
CA THR A 75 0.64 -5.37 0.38
C THR A 75 1.46 -4.26 1.03
N LEU A 76 2.75 -4.19 0.71
CA LEU A 76 3.65 -3.17 1.25
C LEU A 76 3.97 -2.11 0.18
N GLY A 77 4.06 -0.83 0.57
CA GLY A 77 4.53 0.24 -0.31
C GLY A 77 3.85 0.29 -1.68
N GLY A 78 4.63 0.27 -2.77
CA GLY A 78 4.15 0.35 -4.15
C GLY A 78 3.38 -0.89 -4.62
N ALA A 79 3.52 -2.02 -3.93
CA ALA A 79 2.70 -3.21 -4.19
C ALA A 79 1.20 -3.01 -3.88
N SER A 80 0.83 -1.92 -3.21
CA SER A 80 -0.57 -1.49 -3.07
C SER A 80 -1.28 -1.25 -4.41
N ALA A 81 -0.55 -1.04 -5.51
CA ALA A 81 -1.11 -0.99 -6.85
C ALA A 81 -1.89 -2.28 -7.20
N VAL A 82 -1.52 -3.43 -6.62
CA VAL A 82 -2.22 -4.70 -6.86
C VAL A 82 -3.68 -4.64 -6.40
N PRO A 83 -3.99 -4.39 -5.11
CA PRO A 83 -5.38 -4.32 -4.67
C PRO A 83 -6.10 -3.04 -5.10
N LEU A 84 -5.42 -1.90 -5.23
CA LEU A 84 -6.05 -0.63 -5.61
C LEU A 84 -6.41 -0.59 -7.10
N ASP A 85 -5.39 -0.66 -7.97
CA ASP A 85 -5.60 -0.56 -9.42
C ASP A 85 -6.23 -1.84 -10.00
N GLY A 86 -6.07 -2.97 -9.30
CA GLY A 86 -6.70 -4.25 -9.66
C GLY A 86 -8.17 -4.34 -9.24
N GLY A 87 -8.69 -3.36 -8.50
CA GLY A 87 -10.10 -3.29 -8.11
C GLY A 87 -10.51 -4.28 -7.02
N ILE A 88 -9.55 -4.83 -6.27
CA ILE A 88 -9.80 -5.73 -5.13
C ILE A 88 -10.28 -4.89 -3.92
N ALA A 89 -9.63 -3.76 -3.65
CA ALA A 89 -9.96 -2.83 -2.56
C ALA A 89 -10.54 -1.53 -3.13
N ARG A 90 -11.85 -1.47 -3.34
CA ARG A 90 -12.54 -0.36 -4.04
C ARG A 90 -12.74 0.87 -3.16
N GLU A 91 -12.66 0.68 -1.86
CA GLU A 91 -12.91 1.68 -0.81
C GLU A 91 -11.69 2.59 -0.57
N VAL A 92 -10.52 2.18 -1.06
CA VAL A 92 -9.23 2.86 -0.93
C VAL A 92 -8.77 3.32 -2.30
N ARG A 93 -8.15 4.51 -2.37
CA ARG A 93 -7.55 5.04 -3.60
C ARG A 93 -6.20 5.67 -3.31
N HIS A 94 -5.41 5.85 -4.35
CA HIS A 94 -4.23 6.71 -4.29
C HIS A 94 -4.65 8.16 -3.96
N ALA A 95 -3.99 8.76 -2.98
CA ALA A 95 -4.21 10.15 -2.63
C ALA A 95 -3.55 11.05 -3.68
N THR A 96 -4.33 11.97 -4.25
CA THR A 96 -3.81 12.99 -5.16
C THR A 96 -3.26 14.15 -4.34
N VAL A 97 -1.94 14.23 -4.21
CA VAL A 97 -1.26 15.32 -3.52
C VAL A 97 -0.40 16.11 -4.49
N LYS A 98 -0.45 17.44 -4.40
CA LYS A 98 0.46 18.31 -5.16
C LYS A 98 1.76 18.44 -4.38
N SER A 99 2.88 18.04 -4.99
CA SER A 99 4.24 18.30 -4.50
C SER A 99 4.53 17.83 -3.07
N VAL A 100 4.26 16.56 -2.76
CA VAL A 100 4.79 15.92 -1.55
C VAL A 100 6.08 15.20 -1.94
N TYR A 101 7.20 15.60 -1.32
CA TYR A 101 8.48 14.92 -1.44
C TYR A 101 8.98 14.60 -0.04
N ASN A 102 9.27 13.33 0.22
CA ASN A 102 9.75 12.89 1.52
C ASN A 102 10.88 11.86 1.35
N PRO A 103 12.16 12.28 1.33
CA PRO A 103 13.29 11.39 1.07
C PRO A 103 13.56 10.38 2.21
N GLY A 104 12.85 10.50 3.32
CA GLY A 104 13.06 9.70 4.54
C GLY A 104 12.91 10.59 5.76
N SER A 105 11.89 10.36 6.58
CA SER A 105 11.69 11.09 7.83
C SER A 105 10.95 10.28 8.86
N GLU A 106 11.24 10.54 10.13
CA GLU A 106 10.44 10.05 11.24
C GLU A 106 9.20 10.93 11.42
N LEU A 107 8.02 10.35 11.18
CA LEU A 107 6.76 11.08 11.31
C LEU A 107 5.96 10.57 12.50
N ARG A 108 5.30 11.49 13.19
CA ARG A 108 4.31 11.13 14.21
C ARG A 108 3.10 10.51 13.54
N ALA A 109 2.64 9.40 14.10
CA ALA A 109 1.45 8.68 13.69
C ALA A 109 0.55 8.40 14.89
N ARG A 110 -0.72 8.09 14.61
CA ARG A 110 -1.70 7.69 15.62
C ARG A 110 -2.44 6.44 15.18
N PHE A 111 -2.56 5.47 16.08
CA PHE A 111 -3.51 4.38 15.95
C PHE A 111 -4.92 4.93 16.24
N ARG A 112 -5.78 4.99 15.22
CA ARG A 112 -7.21 5.33 15.40
C ARG A 112 -7.97 4.21 16.10
N ARG A 113 -7.47 2.97 15.96
CA ARG A 113 -8.01 1.75 16.56
C ARG A 113 -6.94 1.11 17.44
N PRO A 114 -6.72 1.63 18.66
CA PRO A 114 -5.67 1.14 19.55
C PRO A 114 -5.90 -0.30 20.04
N ASP A 115 -7.13 -0.80 19.92
CA ASP A 115 -7.56 -2.17 20.20
C ASP A 115 -7.29 -3.15 19.05
N HIS A 116 -6.91 -2.65 17.86
CA HIS A 116 -6.63 -3.50 16.70
C HIS A 116 -5.33 -4.31 16.89
N PRO A 117 -5.25 -5.59 16.44
CA PRO A 117 -4.04 -6.41 16.59
C PRO A 117 -2.75 -5.79 16.03
N LEU A 118 -2.85 -4.99 14.97
CA LEU A 118 -1.70 -4.25 14.39
C LEU A 118 -1.13 -3.16 15.32
N ALA A 119 -1.87 -2.76 16.36
CA ALA A 119 -1.40 -1.82 17.37
C ALA A 119 -0.72 -2.51 18.56
N TYR A 120 -0.66 -3.85 18.58
CA TYR A 120 -0.09 -4.60 19.69
C TYR A 120 1.36 -4.18 19.98
N GLY A 121 1.64 -3.86 21.25
CA GLY A 121 2.95 -3.37 21.70
C GLY A 121 3.21 -1.88 21.45
N TYR A 122 2.31 -1.17 20.77
CA TYR A 122 2.45 0.28 20.53
C TYR A 122 1.52 1.11 21.42
N ARG A 123 1.95 2.33 21.72
CA ARG A 123 1.08 3.36 22.30
C ARG A 123 0.19 3.95 21.20
N GLU A 124 -0.94 4.52 21.59
CA GLU A 124 -1.88 5.17 20.67
C GLU A 124 -1.20 6.19 19.74
N LYS A 125 -0.28 6.99 20.30
CA LYS A 125 0.59 7.88 19.52
C LYS A 125 1.98 7.25 19.43
N THR A 126 2.49 7.15 18.22
CA THR A 126 3.79 6.55 17.92
C THR A 126 4.56 7.40 16.91
N VAL A 127 5.77 6.96 16.58
CA VAL A 127 6.59 7.48 15.49
C VAL A 127 6.86 6.33 14.53
N ALA A 128 6.76 6.59 13.23
CA ALA A 128 7.14 5.64 12.20
C ALA A 128 8.01 6.34 11.16
N PHE A 129 9.05 5.64 10.71
CA PHE A 129 9.85 6.07 9.59
C PHE A 129 9.03 5.95 8.30
N ARG A 130 9.05 7.01 7.49
CA ARG A 130 8.38 7.08 6.20
C ARG A 130 9.37 7.54 5.14
N GLU A 131 9.31 6.90 3.99
CA GLU A 131 9.94 7.34 2.74
C GLU A 131 8.87 7.83 1.76
N ASP A 132 9.28 8.18 0.55
CA ASP A 132 8.40 8.57 -0.54
C ASP A 132 7.61 7.37 -1.09
N ARG A 133 6.63 6.95 -0.30
CA ARG A 133 5.73 5.82 -0.58
C ARG A 133 4.33 6.31 -0.93
N PRO A 134 3.52 5.48 -1.62
CA PRO A 134 2.15 5.81 -1.95
C PRO A 134 1.37 6.33 -0.75
N LEU A 135 0.65 7.42 -0.96
CA LEU A 135 -0.34 7.94 -0.02
C LEU A 135 -1.70 7.37 -0.38
N TYR A 136 -2.46 7.04 0.67
CA TYR A 136 -3.80 6.48 0.53
C TYR A 136 -4.83 7.50 0.98
N ALA A 137 -5.96 7.50 0.30
CA ALA A 137 -7.15 8.21 0.70
C ALA A 137 -8.34 7.23 0.73
N VAL A 138 -9.23 7.43 1.69
CA VAL A 138 -10.47 6.68 1.83
C VAL A 138 -11.65 7.66 1.80
N ARG A 139 -12.86 7.14 1.58
CA ARG A 139 -14.07 7.94 1.79
C ARG A 139 -14.27 8.15 3.30
N ARG A 140 -14.96 9.23 3.67
CA ARG A 140 -15.29 9.52 5.07
C ARG A 140 -16.05 8.38 5.76
N SER A 141 -16.93 7.68 5.04
CA SER A 141 -17.63 6.49 5.56
C SER A 141 -16.69 5.34 5.94
N GLU A 142 -15.52 5.26 5.31
CA GLU A 142 -14.55 4.17 5.47
C GLU A 142 -13.43 4.51 6.44
N GLU A 143 -13.42 5.74 6.96
CA GLU A 143 -12.42 6.21 7.90
C GLU A 143 -12.32 5.36 9.17
N GLY A 144 -13.44 4.80 9.63
CA GLY A 144 -13.48 3.87 10.76
C GLY A 144 -12.72 2.57 10.52
N ARG A 145 -12.36 2.25 9.26
CA ARG A 145 -11.52 1.07 8.93
C ARG A 145 -10.02 1.36 9.03
N VAL A 146 -9.62 2.63 9.02
CA VAL A 146 -8.21 3.03 9.08
C VAL A 146 -7.64 2.70 10.47
N VAL A 147 -6.64 1.84 10.50
CA VAL A 147 -6.01 1.42 11.76
C VAL A 147 -5.02 2.46 12.27
N MET A 148 -4.17 2.98 11.39
CA MET A 148 -3.15 3.99 11.70
C MET A 148 -3.20 5.12 10.67
N GLN A 149 -3.05 6.35 11.14
CA GLN A 149 -2.95 7.55 10.30
C GLN A 149 -1.67 8.33 10.60
N TRP A 150 -1.20 9.09 9.61
CA TRP A 150 -0.18 10.12 9.81
C TRP A 150 -0.75 11.30 10.61
N GLY A 151 0.10 11.94 11.41
CA GLY A 151 -0.31 13.01 12.33
C GLY A 151 -0.93 12.50 13.64
N THR A 152 -1.27 13.43 14.53
CA THR A 152 -1.76 13.11 15.89
C THR A 152 -3.20 13.54 16.16
N ARG A 153 -3.78 14.36 15.28
CA ARG A 153 -5.15 14.87 15.37
C ARG A 153 -6.05 14.06 14.46
N ILE A 154 -7.18 13.62 15.00
CA ILE A 154 -8.28 13.08 14.20
C ILE A 154 -9.09 14.31 13.74
N PRO A 155 -9.30 14.51 12.43
CA PRO A 155 -10.15 15.59 11.94
C PRO A 155 -11.52 15.53 12.61
N ARG A 156 -12.07 16.69 12.99
CA ARG A 156 -13.44 16.76 13.48
C ARG A 156 -14.40 16.66 12.29
N ASP A 157 -15.56 16.07 12.53
CA ASP A 157 -16.66 16.08 11.57
C ASP A 157 -17.19 17.52 11.45
N ASP A 158 -16.81 18.25 10.42
CA ASP A 158 -17.21 19.66 10.19
C ASP A 158 -18.68 19.81 9.73
N ASP A 159 -19.60 18.99 10.25
CA ASP A 159 -21.04 19.11 9.98
C ASP A 159 -21.85 19.74 11.14
N GLU A 160 -21.21 20.07 12.28
CA GLU A 160 -21.85 20.82 13.37
C GLU A 160 -21.50 22.33 13.39
N SER A 161 -20.60 22.79 12.51
CA SER A 161 -20.15 24.19 12.44
C SER A 161 -20.83 25.02 11.34
N GLY A 162 -21.84 24.46 10.66
CA GLY A 162 -22.57 25.11 9.56
C GLY A 162 -23.52 26.25 9.94
N GLU A 163 -23.78 26.52 11.22
CA GLU A 163 -24.81 27.52 11.60
C GLU A 163 -24.35 28.61 12.58
N GLN A 164 -23.09 28.63 13.03
CA GLN A 164 -22.60 29.69 13.92
C GLN A 164 -21.25 30.24 13.46
N GLY A 165 -21.29 31.07 12.43
CA GLY A 165 -20.08 31.74 11.94
C GLY A 165 -20.25 32.72 10.79
N LYS A 166 -21.46 33.18 10.49
CA LYS A 166 -21.68 34.26 9.52
C LYS A 166 -21.60 35.63 10.19
N ASP A 167 -20.59 35.86 11.03
CA ASP A 167 -20.16 37.23 11.34
C ASP A 167 -18.77 37.23 11.98
N ARG A 168 -17.73 37.22 11.15
CA ARG A 168 -16.45 37.81 11.55
C ARG A 168 -15.65 38.23 10.34
N ARG A 169 -15.95 39.48 9.98
CA ARG A 169 -15.19 40.41 9.15
C ARG A 169 -13.68 40.09 9.09
N THR A 170 -13.19 40.01 7.85
CA THR A 170 -11.94 40.62 7.38
C THR A 170 -10.90 40.92 8.45
N THR A 171 -9.84 40.12 8.52
CA THR A 171 -8.51 40.69 8.70
C THR A 171 -7.48 39.84 7.95
N ARG A 172 -6.56 40.56 7.34
CA ARG A 172 -5.64 40.17 6.28
C ARG A 172 -4.26 39.96 6.93
N TRP A 173 -3.48 39.05 6.34
CA TRP A 173 -2.02 38.88 6.40
C TRP A 173 -1.38 37.95 7.44
N TRP A 174 -0.37 37.24 6.89
CA TRP A 174 0.64 36.31 7.41
C TRP A 174 0.18 34.87 7.62
#